data_AF-A0A925MUC9-F1
#
_entry.id   AF-A0A925MUC9-F1
#
_cell.length_a   1.000
_cell.length_b   1.000
_cell.length_c   1.000
_cell.angle_alpha   90.00
_cell.angle_beta   90.00
_cell.angle_gamma   90.00
#
_symmetry.space_group_name_H-M   'P 1'
#
loop_
_entity.id
_entity.type
_entity.pdbx_description
1 polymer ?
#
loop_
_entity_poly.entity_id
_entity_poly.type
_entity_poly.pdbx_seq_one_letter_code
_entity_poly.pdbx_strand_id
1 'polypeptide(L)'
;IVEVVVDALAAAGVPGVSIDFTLPDLVDVLAGGPFPVAADKIGALRGRLDAKDAGGVAAIAPAYLPLIEAAGPFEAAHDRLCAFDVGGALRSRLDGLWTIASGLKERVALTLDPTERHGFEYQSWLGFSLFGAGLAGEIGRGGSYAIVREDGTEEPAIGFSLYLDPLVDAGLGGKEARRIFLPLGTDPAAGAALRAQGWRTVAGLAEEDDPQALGCDLVWRNGAAVPIDGESR
;
A
#
# COMPACT_ATOMS: atom_id res chain seq x y z
N ILE A 1 -2.28 -9.57 -8.09
CA ILE A 1 -2.26 -8.14 -7.70
C ILE A 1 -1.76 -7.95 -6.27
N VAL A 2 -2.36 -8.58 -5.26
CA VAL A 2 -1.90 -8.42 -3.87
C VAL A 2 -0.44 -8.90 -3.70
N GLU A 3 -0.06 -10.04 -4.30
CA GLU A 3 1.35 -10.47 -4.34
C GLU A 3 2.28 -9.45 -5.01
N VAL A 4 1.84 -8.84 -6.12
CA VAL A 4 2.63 -7.83 -6.85
C VAL A 4 2.94 -6.62 -5.96
N VAL A 5 1.97 -6.16 -5.16
CA VAL A 5 2.24 -5.03 -4.26
C VAL A 5 3.15 -5.43 -3.09
N VAL A 6 3.03 -6.65 -2.57
CA VAL A 6 3.97 -7.17 -1.56
C VAL A 6 5.39 -7.25 -2.13
N ASP A 7 5.54 -7.75 -3.35
CA ASP A 7 6.83 -7.81 -4.04
C ASP A 7 7.42 -6.40 -4.24
N ALA A 8 6.59 -5.43 -4.63
CA ALA A 8 7.01 -4.05 -4.83
C ALA A 8 7.46 -3.39 -3.51
N LEU A 9 6.70 -3.58 -2.42
CA LEU A 9 7.05 -3.05 -1.10
C LEU A 9 8.34 -3.70 -0.55
N ALA A 10 8.49 -5.01 -0.74
CA ALA A 10 9.72 -5.73 -0.37
C ALA A 10 10.92 -5.22 -1.18
N ALA A 11 10.77 -5.01 -2.49
CA ALA A 11 11.82 -4.46 -3.34
C ALA A 11 12.18 -3.01 -2.98
N ALA A 12 11.22 -2.23 -2.47
CA ALA A 12 11.45 -0.89 -1.94
C ALA A 12 12.14 -0.89 -0.56
N GLY A 13 12.27 -2.06 0.08
CA GLY A 13 12.89 -2.22 1.39
C GLY A 13 11.96 -1.93 2.56
N VAL A 14 10.64 -1.97 2.36
CA VAL A 14 9.65 -1.75 3.43
C VAL A 14 9.74 -2.89 4.46
N PRO A 15 10.06 -2.60 5.73
CA PRO A 15 10.14 -3.64 6.74
C PRO A 15 8.74 -4.01 7.26
N GLY A 16 8.56 -5.28 7.65
CA GLY A 16 7.38 -5.73 8.38
C GLY A 16 6.04 -5.37 7.72
N VAL A 17 5.92 -5.62 6.41
CA VAL A 17 4.69 -5.33 5.65
C VAL A 17 3.50 -6.06 6.28
N SER A 18 2.40 -5.33 6.47
CA SER A 18 1.11 -5.90 6.86
C SER A 18 -0.02 -5.42 5.96
N ILE A 19 -1.02 -6.28 5.80
CA ILE A 19 -2.19 -6.02 4.97
C ILE A 19 -3.43 -6.19 5.82
N ASP A 20 -4.32 -5.20 5.76
CA ASP A 20 -5.66 -5.30 6.32
C ASP A 20 -6.67 -5.45 5.17
N PHE A 21 -7.40 -6.57 5.14
CA PHE A 21 -8.43 -6.83 4.15
C PHE A 21 -9.78 -6.31 4.62
N THR A 22 -10.63 -5.91 3.67
CA THR A 22 -12.05 -5.61 3.91
C THR A 22 -12.94 -6.14 2.78
N LEU A 23 -14.25 -6.18 3.04
CA LEU A 23 -15.31 -6.62 2.12
C LEU A 23 -16.32 -5.47 1.89
N PRO A 24 -16.03 -4.49 1.00
CA PRO A 24 -16.74 -3.21 0.96
C PRO A 24 -18.23 -3.27 0.62
N ASP A 25 -18.67 -4.30 -0.10
CA ASP A 25 -20.07 -4.54 -0.50
C ASP A 25 -20.76 -5.59 0.38
N LEU A 26 -20.13 -6.06 1.47
CA LEU A 26 -20.66 -7.09 2.36
C LEU A 26 -22.09 -6.80 2.82
N VAL A 27 -22.34 -5.57 3.28
CA VAL A 27 -23.66 -5.19 3.79
C VAL A 27 -24.70 -5.24 2.67
N ASP A 28 -24.36 -4.88 1.44
CA ASP A 28 -25.28 -4.94 0.30
C ASP A 28 -25.65 -6.38 -0.04
N VAL A 29 -24.66 -7.27 -0.10
CA VAL A 29 -24.88 -8.69 -0.40
C VAL A 29 -25.78 -9.32 0.65
N LEU A 30 -25.52 -9.05 1.94
CA LEU A 30 -26.31 -9.61 3.03
C LEU A 30 -27.72 -9.01 3.07
N ALA A 31 -27.85 -7.69 2.92
CA ALA A 31 -29.14 -6.99 2.96
C ALA A 31 -30.02 -7.28 1.74
N GLY A 32 -29.40 -7.61 0.60
CA GLY A 32 -30.10 -8.06 -0.61
C GLY A 32 -30.52 -9.53 -0.61
N GLY A 33 -30.12 -10.30 0.41
CA GLY A 33 -30.35 -11.75 0.44
C GLY A 33 -30.64 -12.28 1.84
N PRO A 34 -29.69 -13.00 2.48
CA PRO A 34 -29.96 -13.80 3.68
C PRO A 34 -30.33 -13.00 4.93
N PHE A 35 -29.98 -11.71 5.01
CA PHE A 35 -30.25 -10.86 6.18
C PHE A 35 -30.87 -9.53 5.74
N PRO A 36 -32.13 -9.51 5.28
CA PRO A 36 -32.70 -8.32 4.68
C PRO A 36 -32.78 -7.14 5.66
N VAL A 37 -32.43 -5.95 5.17
CA VAL A 37 -32.50 -4.67 5.90
C VAL A 37 -33.27 -3.67 5.04
N ALA A 38 -34.12 -2.87 5.67
CA ALA A 38 -34.87 -1.83 4.96
C ALA A 38 -33.90 -0.84 4.28
N ALA A 39 -34.18 -0.47 3.03
CA ALA A 39 -33.25 0.29 2.18
C ALA A 39 -32.83 1.64 2.80
N ASP A 40 -33.75 2.30 3.49
CA ASP A 40 -33.52 3.56 4.21
C ASP A 40 -32.60 3.41 5.43
N LYS A 41 -32.40 2.19 5.93
CA LYS A 41 -31.54 1.89 7.09
C LYS A 41 -30.15 1.37 6.72
N ILE A 42 -29.92 0.95 5.47
CA ILE A 42 -28.63 0.35 5.05
C ILE A 42 -27.47 1.32 5.25
N GLY A 43 -27.64 2.59 4.87
CA GLY A 43 -26.59 3.60 5.06
C GLY A 43 -26.22 3.81 6.53
N ALA A 44 -27.23 3.86 7.41
CA ALA A 44 -27.01 3.97 8.84
C ALA A 44 -26.33 2.71 9.41
N LEU A 45 -26.78 1.52 9.00
CA LEU A 45 -26.18 0.25 9.44
C LEU A 45 -24.69 0.18 9.08
N ARG A 46 -24.32 0.54 7.85
CA ARG A 46 -22.91 0.61 7.42
C ARG A 46 -22.10 1.52 8.33
N GLY A 47 -22.56 2.75 8.57
CA GLY A 47 -21.84 3.69 9.43
C GLY A 47 -21.68 3.19 10.87
N ARG A 48 -22.64 2.44 11.40
CA ARG A 48 -22.55 1.83 12.74
C ARG A 48 -21.59 0.64 12.77
N LEU A 49 -21.56 -0.18 11.73
CA LEU A 49 -20.62 -1.29 11.59
C LEU A 49 -19.18 -0.78 11.43
N ASP A 50 -18.97 0.21 10.57
CA ASP A 50 -17.68 0.88 10.36
C ASP A 50 -17.12 1.42 11.68
N ALA A 51 -17.94 2.16 12.43
CA ALA A 51 -17.61 2.70 13.76
C ALA A 51 -17.59 1.66 14.90
N LYS A 52 -17.84 0.38 14.62
CA LYS A 52 -17.95 -0.72 15.61
C LYS A 52 -18.95 -0.42 16.74
N ASP A 53 -20.01 0.33 16.43
CA ASP A 53 -21.07 0.70 17.37
C ASP A 53 -22.07 -0.44 17.52
N ALA A 54 -21.75 -1.39 18.41
CA ALA A 54 -22.61 -2.52 18.70
C ALA A 54 -24.02 -2.12 19.15
N GLY A 55 -24.16 -1.04 19.93
CA GLY A 55 -25.47 -0.55 20.37
C GLY A 55 -26.33 -0.06 19.21
N GLY A 56 -25.73 0.72 18.31
CA GLY A 56 -26.37 1.20 17.09
C GLY A 56 -26.71 0.08 16.10
N VAL A 57 -25.81 -0.88 15.92
CA VAL A 57 -26.07 -2.08 15.09
C VAL A 57 -27.22 -2.90 15.67
N ALA A 58 -27.24 -3.16 16.97
CA ALA A 58 -28.31 -3.90 17.64
C ALA A 58 -29.68 -3.24 17.46
N ALA A 59 -29.74 -1.89 17.48
CA ALA A 59 -30.98 -1.17 17.28
C ALA A 59 -31.52 -1.24 15.83
N ILE A 60 -30.65 -1.45 14.85
CA ILE A 60 -31.01 -1.47 13.42
C ILE A 60 -31.20 -2.91 12.92
N ALA A 61 -30.19 -3.75 13.11
CA ALA A 61 -30.12 -5.11 12.61
C ALA A 61 -29.29 -5.98 13.58
N PRO A 62 -29.89 -6.52 14.65
CA PRO A 62 -29.19 -7.36 15.65
C PRO A 62 -28.42 -8.53 15.03
N ALA A 63 -28.91 -9.09 13.93
CA ALA A 63 -28.27 -10.19 13.23
C ALA A 63 -26.89 -9.84 12.66
N TYR A 64 -26.55 -8.56 12.50
CA TYR A 64 -25.25 -8.11 11.99
C TYR A 64 -24.18 -7.94 13.07
N LEU A 65 -24.55 -8.04 14.35
CA LEU A 65 -23.60 -7.90 15.47
C LEU A 65 -22.35 -8.81 15.37
N PRO A 66 -22.47 -10.09 14.96
CA PRO A 66 -21.30 -10.96 14.84
C PRO A 66 -20.24 -10.46 13.85
N LEU A 67 -20.61 -9.59 12.90
CA LEU A 67 -19.65 -9.03 11.93
C LEU A 67 -18.64 -8.08 12.59
N ILE A 68 -19.00 -7.44 13.72
CA ILE A 68 -18.06 -6.62 14.51
C ILE A 68 -16.97 -7.51 15.10
N GLU A 69 -17.33 -8.69 15.60
CA GLU A 69 -16.40 -9.66 16.18
C GLU A 69 -15.60 -10.42 15.11
N ALA A 70 -16.01 -10.32 13.85
CA ALA A 70 -15.31 -10.86 12.70
C ALA A 70 -14.19 -9.94 12.18
N ALA A 71 -13.80 -8.90 12.93
CA ALA A 71 -12.61 -8.09 12.67
C ALA A 71 -11.39 -8.58 13.47
N GLY A 72 -10.21 -8.59 12.86
CA GLY A 72 -8.93 -8.90 13.53
C GLY A 72 -8.01 -9.82 12.73
N PRO A 73 -7.24 -10.72 13.39
CA PRO A 73 -6.33 -11.65 12.70
C PRO A 73 -7.06 -12.47 11.64
N PHE A 74 -6.47 -12.55 10.45
CA PHE A 74 -7.14 -13.04 9.24
C PHE A 74 -7.85 -14.39 9.42
N GLU A 75 -7.15 -15.40 9.93
CA GLU A 75 -7.68 -16.77 10.03
C GLU A 75 -8.92 -16.81 10.96
N ALA A 76 -8.85 -16.16 12.12
CA ALA A 76 -9.96 -16.10 13.07
C ALA A 76 -11.16 -15.28 12.53
N ALA A 77 -10.89 -14.16 11.86
CA ALA A 77 -11.90 -13.33 11.21
C ALA A 77 -12.61 -14.09 10.08
N HIS A 78 -11.84 -14.77 9.23
CA HIS A 78 -12.35 -15.58 8.13
C HIS A 78 -13.22 -16.74 8.62
N ASP A 79 -12.78 -17.47 9.65
CA ASP A 79 -13.55 -18.58 10.24
C ASP A 79 -14.89 -18.09 10.80
N ARG A 80 -14.90 -16.92 11.46
CA ARG A 80 -16.14 -16.30 11.96
C ARG A 80 -17.09 -15.93 10.82
N LEU A 81 -16.58 -15.36 9.73
CA LEU A 81 -17.40 -15.06 8.55
C LEU A 81 -17.94 -16.33 7.88
N CYS A 82 -17.12 -17.38 7.80
CA CYS A 82 -17.55 -18.67 7.27
C CYS A 82 -18.67 -19.31 8.10
N ALA A 83 -18.61 -19.17 9.43
CA ALA A 83 -19.65 -19.63 10.34
C ALA A 83 -20.92 -18.77 10.27
N PHE A 84 -20.75 -17.47 10.02
CA PHE A 84 -21.85 -16.52 9.83
C PHE A 84 -22.62 -16.75 8.52
N ASP A 85 -21.93 -17.15 7.45
CA ASP A 85 -22.49 -17.36 6.11
C ASP A 85 -23.34 -18.65 5.98
N VAL A 86 -24.37 -18.78 6.81
CA VAL A 86 -25.30 -19.93 6.85
C VAL A 86 -26.04 -20.13 5.52
N GLY A 87 -26.23 -19.06 4.75
CA GLY A 87 -26.89 -19.07 3.44
C GLY A 87 -25.95 -19.29 2.24
N GLY A 88 -24.64 -19.34 2.45
CA GLY A 88 -23.65 -19.50 1.38
C GLY A 88 -23.50 -18.29 0.44
N ALA A 89 -24.07 -17.14 0.81
CA ALA A 89 -24.07 -15.93 -0.03
C ALA A 89 -22.65 -15.34 -0.17
N LEU A 90 -21.77 -15.60 0.79
CA LEU A 90 -20.39 -15.13 0.80
C LEU A 90 -19.38 -16.22 0.45
N ARG A 91 -19.79 -17.48 0.36
CA ARG A 91 -18.88 -18.64 0.27
C ARG A 91 -17.79 -18.48 -0.78
N SER A 92 -18.15 -18.25 -2.05
CA SER A 92 -17.18 -18.13 -3.15
C SER A 92 -16.18 -16.97 -2.93
N ARG A 93 -16.65 -15.88 -2.32
CA ARG A 93 -15.86 -14.69 -1.99
C ARG A 93 -14.90 -14.97 -0.85
N LEU A 94 -15.35 -15.68 0.19
CA LEU A 94 -14.52 -16.09 1.33
C LEU A 94 -13.47 -17.13 0.90
N ASP A 95 -13.81 -18.05 0.01
CA ASP A 95 -12.87 -19.04 -0.54
C ASP A 95 -11.79 -18.35 -1.41
N GLY A 96 -12.20 -17.37 -2.23
CA GLY A 96 -11.28 -16.54 -2.99
C GLY A 96 -10.33 -15.73 -2.10
N LEU A 97 -10.88 -15.11 -1.04
CA LEU A 97 -10.08 -14.38 -0.06
C LEU A 97 -9.08 -15.29 0.67
N TRP A 98 -9.49 -16.50 1.06
CA TRP A 98 -8.58 -17.49 1.66
C TRP A 98 -7.45 -17.89 0.72
N THR A 99 -7.76 -18.07 -0.57
CA THR A 99 -6.75 -18.39 -1.59
C THR A 99 -5.72 -17.28 -1.70
N ILE A 100 -6.16 -16.02 -1.72
CA ILE A 100 -5.27 -14.85 -1.75
C ILE A 100 -4.39 -14.80 -0.49
N ALA A 101 -4.99 -14.91 0.69
CA ALA A 101 -4.26 -14.87 1.96
C ALA A 101 -3.25 -16.02 2.09
N SER A 102 -3.59 -17.22 1.61
CA SER A 102 -2.71 -18.38 1.62
C SER A 102 -1.44 -18.16 0.79
N GLY A 103 -1.54 -17.49 -0.36
CA GLY A 103 -0.37 -17.13 -1.19
C GLY A 103 0.56 -16.09 -0.55
N LEU A 104 0.08 -15.40 0.49
CA LEU A 104 0.80 -14.35 1.21
C LEU A 104 1.27 -14.80 2.60
N LYS A 105 0.86 -16.00 3.03
CA LYS A 105 1.17 -16.55 4.35
C LYS A 105 2.68 -16.54 4.57
N GLU A 106 3.09 -16.20 5.79
CA GLU A 106 4.50 -16.08 6.22
C GLU A 106 5.30 -14.92 5.59
N ARG A 107 4.79 -14.28 4.53
CA ARG A 107 5.44 -13.13 3.89
C ARG A 107 5.08 -11.81 4.55
N VAL A 108 3.83 -11.70 5.02
CA VAL A 108 3.25 -10.47 5.59
C VAL A 108 2.30 -10.82 6.73
N ALA A 109 2.08 -9.88 7.65
CA ALA A 109 1.01 -10.01 8.64
C ALA A 109 -0.35 -9.68 7.98
N LEU A 110 -1.38 -10.46 8.29
CA LEU A 110 -2.70 -10.35 7.66
C LEU A 110 -3.78 -10.15 8.72
N THR A 111 -4.60 -9.12 8.52
CA THR A 111 -5.85 -8.89 9.25
C THR A 111 -7.01 -8.78 8.26
N LEU A 112 -8.22 -8.90 8.79
CA LEU A 112 -9.46 -8.73 8.06
C LEU A 112 -10.44 -7.96 8.96
N ASP A 113 -10.93 -6.83 8.48
CA ASP A 113 -12.10 -6.15 9.01
C ASP A 113 -13.19 -6.12 7.94
N PRO A 114 -14.20 -7.00 8.02
CA PRO A 114 -15.24 -7.11 7.00
C PRO A 114 -16.21 -5.92 7.01
N THR A 115 -16.12 -5.04 8.01
CA THR A 115 -17.04 -3.92 8.22
C THR A 115 -16.42 -2.55 7.91
N GLU A 116 -15.11 -2.50 7.67
CA GLU A 116 -14.39 -1.30 7.27
C GLU A 116 -14.80 -0.86 5.86
N ARG A 117 -15.28 0.37 5.70
CA ARG A 117 -15.67 0.90 4.38
C ARG A 117 -15.01 2.23 4.06
N HIS A 118 -14.35 2.86 5.01
CA HIS A 118 -13.73 4.16 4.85
C HIS A 118 -12.69 4.16 3.71
N GLY A 119 -12.97 4.98 2.68
CA GLY A 119 -12.17 5.08 1.47
C GLY A 119 -12.30 3.89 0.50
N PHE A 120 -13.16 2.91 0.80
CA PHE A 120 -13.47 1.78 -0.08
C PHE A 120 -14.88 1.91 -0.70
N GLU A 121 -15.47 3.10 -0.71
CA GLU A 121 -16.89 3.30 -1.03
C GLU A 121 -17.27 2.93 -2.47
N TYR A 122 -16.29 2.91 -3.38
CA TYR A 122 -16.45 2.55 -4.79
C TYR A 122 -15.99 1.12 -5.13
N GLN A 123 -15.49 0.37 -4.15
CA GLN A 123 -14.97 -0.98 -4.35
C GLN A 123 -16.11 -2.00 -4.19
N SER A 124 -16.01 -3.11 -4.92
CA SER A 124 -17.12 -4.03 -5.19
C SER A 124 -17.02 -5.41 -4.55
N TRP A 125 -15.88 -5.82 -4.00
CA TRP A 125 -15.75 -7.10 -3.30
C TRP A 125 -14.57 -7.13 -2.33
N LEU A 126 -13.36 -6.99 -2.84
CA LEU A 126 -12.14 -7.03 -2.05
C LEU A 126 -11.60 -5.61 -1.91
N GLY A 127 -11.37 -5.16 -0.69
CA GLY A 127 -10.54 -4.01 -0.38
C GLY A 127 -9.32 -4.44 0.43
N PHE A 128 -8.22 -3.72 0.31
CA PHE A 128 -7.08 -3.89 1.20
C PHE A 128 -6.32 -2.59 1.43
N SER A 129 -5.81 -2.43 2.66
CA SER A 129 -4.91 -1.38 3.07
C SER A 129 -3.53 -1.96 3.37
N LEU A 130 -2.50 -1.16 3.11
CA LEU A 130 -1.10 -1.56 3.22
C LEU A 130 -0.42 -0.73 4.30
N PHE A 131 0.40 -1.41 5.12
CA PHE A 131 1.17 -0.79 6.18
C PHE A 131 2.59 -1.37 6.21
N GLY A 132 3.52 -0.64 6.83
CA GLY A 132 4.88 -1.12 7.07
C GLY A 132 5.35 -0.75 8.47
N ALA A 133 6.22 -1.58 9.04
CA ALA A 133 6.74 -1.36 10.38
C ALA A 133 7.56 -0.05 10.44
N GLY A 134 7.24 0.80 11.42
CA GLY A 134 7.92 2.08 11.59
C GLY A 134 7.52 3.15 10.57
N LEU A 135 6.59 2.86 9.65
CA LEU A 135 5.99 3.84 8.76
C LEU A 135 4.71 4.41 9.39
N ALA A 136 4.50 5.71 9.21
CA ALA A 136 3.33 6.37 9.75
C ALA A 136 2.12 6.15 8.82
N GLY A 137 1.06 5.53 9.37
CA GLY A 137 -0.22 5.38 8.69
C GLY A 137 -0.23 4.38 7.53
N GLU A 138 -1.30 4.46 6.74
CA GLU A 138 -1.46 3.68 5.52
C GLU A 138 -0.44 4.13 4.45
N ILE A 139 0.23 3.18 3.80
CA ILE A 139 1.23 3.43 2.75
C ILE A 139 0.73 3.07 1.35
N GLY A 140 -0.54 2.70 1.26
CA GLY A 140 -1.22 2.39 0.02
C GLY A 140 -2.46 1.56 0.26
N ARG A 141 -3.24 1.41 -0.79
CA ARG A 141 -4.48 0.64 -0.76
C ARG A 141 -4.82 0.09 -2.13
N GLY A 142 -5.68 -0.90 -2.15
CA GLY A 142 -6.21 -1.44 -3.39
C GLY A 142 -7.52 -2.16 -3.19
N GLY A 143 -8.03 -2.68 -4.29
CA GLY A 143 -9.29 -3.41 -4.27
C GLY A 143 -9.85 -3.66 -5.66
N SER A 144 -10.92 -4.44 -5.69
CA SER A 144 -11.71 -4.71 -6.88
C SER A 144 -12.78 -3.64 -7.06
N TYR A 145 -12.88 -3.07 -8.26
CA TYR A 145 -13.86 -2.04 -8.61
C TYR A 145 -14.45 -2.33 -10.00
N ALA A 146 -15.47 -1.58 -10.38
CA ALA A 146 -16.04 -1.62 -11.71
C ALA A 146 -15.63 -0.37 -12.51
N ILE A 147 -15.21 -0.56 -13.75
CA ILE A 147 -15.03 0.52 -14.72
C ILE A 147 -16.33 0.65 -15.51
N VAL A 148 -16.98 1.81 -15.44
CA VAL A 148 -18.17 2.10 -16.25
C VAL A 148 -17.70 2.52 -17.64
N ARG A 149 -18.05 1.73 -18.66
CA ARG A 149 -17.76 2.01 -20.07
C ARG A 149 -18.74 3.05 -20.64
N GLU A 150 -18.40 3.62 -21.80
CA GLU A 150 -19.24 4.64 -22.47
C GLU A 150 -20.65 4.14 -22.81
N ASP A 151 -20.83 2.84 -23.00
CA ASP A 151 -22.11 2.19 -23.27
C ASP A 151 -22.92 1.88 -21.98
N GLY A 152 -22.40 2.28 -20.81
CA GLY A 152 -23.01 2.04 -19.50
C GLY A 152 -22.78 0.63 -18.95
N THR A 153 -22.01 -0.22 -19.62
CA THR A 153 -21.64 -1.54 -19.09
C THR A 153 -20.51 -1.43 -18.06
N GLU A 154 -20.51 -2.33 -17.08
CA GLU A 154 -19.48 -2.42 -16.06
C GLU A 154 -18.45 -3.49 -16.41
N GLU A 155 -17.17 -3.11 -16.37
CA GLU A 155 -16.03 -4.02 -16.51
C GLU A 155 -15.37 -4.25 -15.14
N PRO A 156 -15.26 -5.51 -14.66
CA PRO A 156 -14.53 -5.82 -13.44
C PRO A 156 -13.05 -5.47 -13.57
N ALA A 157 -12.54 -4.74 -12.59
CA ALA A 157 -11.14 -4.34 -12.49
C ALA A 157 -10.61 -4.54 -11.07
N ILE A 158 -9.29 -4.59 -10.94
CA ILE A 158 -8.60 -4.67 -9.65
C ILE A 158 -7.25 -3.95 -9.77
N GLY A 159 -6.89 -3.20 -8.74
CA GLY A 159 -5.66 -2.42 -8.73
C GLY A 159 -5.28 -1.98 -7.33
N PHE A 160 -4.16 -1.26 -7.25
CA PHE A 160 -3.70 -0.63 -6.02
C PHE A 160 -2.98 0.68 -6.34
N SER A 161 -2.80 1.50 -5.31
CA SER A 161 -1.99 2.69 -5.31
C SER A 161 -1.08 2.67 -4.09
N LEU A 162 0.17 3.11 -4.28
CA LEU A 162 1.13 3.30 -3.20
C LEU A 162 1.27 4.78 -2.91
N TYR A 163 1.34 5.12 -1.63
CA TYR A 163 1.60 6.47 -1.17
C TYR A 163 3.11 6.60 -1.01
N LEU A 164 3.73 7.37 -1.90
CA LEU A 164 5.19 7.42 -2.00
C LEU A 164 5.80 8.29 -0.90
N ASP A 165 5.13 9.34 -0.47
CA ASP A 165 5.68 10.30 0.50
C ASP A 165 6.11 9.61 1.81
N PRO A 166 5.28 8.75 2.46
CA PRO A 166 5.71 8.02 3.67
C PRO A 166 6.91 7.11 3.44
N LEU A 167 7.07 6.55 2.23
CA LEU A 167 8.20 5.69 1.88
C LEU A 167 9.48 6.51 1.70
N VAL A 168 9.38 7.64 1.01
CA VAL A 168 10.49 8.56 0.75
C VAL A 168 10.96 9.22 2.04
N ASP A 169 10.03 9.66 2.90
CA ASP A 169 10.34 10.27 4.20
C ASP A 169 11.05 9.29 5.15
N ALA A 170 10.75 7.99 5.01
CA ALA A 170 11.46 6.92 5.71
C ALA A 170 12.81 6.55 5.07
N GLY A 171 13.23 7.24 4.00
CA GLY A 171 14.48 6.99 3.27
C GLY A 171 14.46 5.72 2.41
N LEU A 172 13.29 5.11 2.19
CA LEU A 172 13.15 3.89 1.41
C LEU A 172 13.23 4.15 -0.09
N GLY A 173 13.65 3.15 -0.86
CA GLY A 173 13.85 3.28 -2.32
C GLY A 173 15.02 4.19 -2.73
N GLY A 174 15.73 4.79 -1.77
CA GLY A 174 16.97 5.52 -2.02
C GLY A 174 18.08 4.58 -2.46
N LYS A 175 18.58 4.75 -3.69
CA LYS A 175 19.90 4.22 -4.05
C LYS A 175 20.93 5.29 -3.67
N GLU A 176 21.99 4.89 -2.97
CA GLU A 176 23.18 5.74 -2.86
C GLU A 176 23.64 6.06 -4.27
N ALA A 177 23.41 7.30 -4.68
CA ALA A 177 23.87 7.76 -5.95
C ALA A 177 25.30 8.21 -5.76
N ARG A 178 26.22 7.48 -6.40
CA ARG A 178 27.64 7.81 -6.43
C ARG A 178 27.79 9.24 -6.96
N ARG A 179 28.08 10.17 -6.04
CA ARG A 179 28.27 11.59 -6.37
C ARG A 179 29.75 11.84 -6.63
N ILE A 180 30.01 12.55 -7.71
CA ILE A 180 31.36 12.94 -8.11
C ILE A 180 31.41 14.42 -8.44
N PHE A 181 32.36 15.11 -7.85
CA PHE A 181 32.63 16.50 -8.14
C PHE A 181 33.45 16.62 -9.44
N LEU A 182 33.04 17.52 -10.31
CA LEU A 182 33.75 17.89 -11.54
C LEU A 182 34.38 19.27 -11.32
N PRO A 183 35.70 19.38 -11.17
CA PRO A 183 36.36 20.67 -10.99
C PRO A 183 36.03 21.67 -12.11
N LEU A 184 36.16 22.95 -11.80
CA LEU A 184 36.00 24.02 -12.79
C LEU A 184 36.87 23.74 -14.02
N GLY A 185 36.30 23.91 -15.21
CA GLY A 185 36.99 23.63 -16.48
C GLY A 185 37.01 22.15 -16.89
N THR A 186 36.38 21.24 -16.15
CA THR A 186 36.17 19.85 -16.60
C THR A 186 35.39 19.82 -17.92
N ASP A 187 35.87 19.02 -18.88
CA ASP A 187 35.19 18.81 -20.15
C ASP A 187 33.72 18.34 -19.94
N PRO A 188 32.72 19.07 -20.47
CA PRO A 188 31.31 18.66 -20.41
C PRO A 188 31.05 17.24 -20.91
N ALA A 189 31.84 16.73 -21.86
CA ALA A 189 31.73 15.36 -22.36
C ALA A 189 32.06 14.31 -21.30
N ALA A 190 33.04 14.57 -20.43
CA ALA A 190 33.36 13.69 -19.30
C ALA A 190 32.19 13.61 -18.31
N GLY A 191 31.57 14.75 -18.00
CA GLY A 191 30.38 14.79 -17.16
C GLY A 191 29.19 14.02 -17.77
N ALA A 192 28.98 14.15 -19.08
CA ALA A 192 27.94 13.39 -19.79
C ALA A 192 28.20 11.87 -19.75
N ALA A 193 29.45 11.44 -19.98
CA ALA A 193 29.84 10.04 -19.92
C ALA A 193 29.67 9.43 -18.52
N LEU A 194 30.02 10.18 -17.46
CA LEU A 194 29.80 9.77 -16.08
C LEU A 194 28.31 9.62 -15.76
N ARG A 195 27.46 10.56 -16.18
CA ARG A 195 26.01 10.45 -16.00
C ARG A 195 25.43 9.24 -16.73
N ALA A 196 25.92 8.93 -17.94
CA ALA A 196 25.51 7.72 -18.67
C ALA A 196 25.89 6.41 -17.94
N GLN A 197 26.89 6.45 -17.06
CA GLN A 197 27.29 5.33 -16.20
C GLN A 197 26.57 5.33 -14.83
N GLY A 198 25.60 6.23 -14.62
CA GLY A 198 24.80 6.29 -13.39
C GLY A 198 25.36 7.19 -12.28
N TRP A 199 26.40 7.99 -12.56
CA TRP A 199 26.93 8.96 -11.60
C TRP A 199 26.05 10.21 -11.51
N ARG A 200 25.94 10.78 -10.29
CA ARG A 200 25.49 12.15 -10.10
C ARG A 200 26.72 13.07 -10.12
N THR A 201 26.83 13.90 -11.16
CA THR A 201 27.93 14.86 -11.30
C THR A 201 27.56 16.19 -10.68
N VAL A 202 28.42 16.76 -9.84
CA VAL A 202 28.31 18.14 -9.33
C VAL A 202 29.42 18.97 -9.97
N ALA A 203 29.08 19.97 -10.76
CA ALA A 203 30.06 20.83 -11.42
C ALA A 203 30.47 21.98 -10.49
N GLY A 204 31.78 22.17 -10.31
CA GLY A 204 32.33 23.37 -9.70
C GLY A 204 32.06 24.59 -10.58
N LEU A 205 31.53 25.64 -9.96
CA LEU A 205 31.28 26.94 -10.55
C LEU A 205 32.40 27.94 -10.20
N ALA A 206 33.16 27.67 -9.14
CA ALA A 206 34.32 28.44 -8.72
C ALA A 206 35.47 27.50 -8.27
N GLU A 207 36.69 28.03 -8.17
CA GLU A 207 37.84 27.24 -7.72
C GLU A 207 37.76 26.88 -6.23
N GLU A 208 37.03 27.69 -5.45
CA GLU A 208 36.88 27.54 -4.01
C GLU A 208 35.75 26.58 -3.60
N ASP A 209 35.00 26.03 -4.56
CA ASP A 209 33.93 25.08 -4.28
C ASP A 209 34.50 23.83 -3.59
N ASP A 210 33.99 23.55 -2.38
CA ASP A 210 34.39 22.37 -1.61
C ASP A 210 33.56 21.14 -2.03
N PRO A 211 34.20 20.10 -2.61
CA PRO A 211 33.52 18.87 -3.00
C PRO A 211 32.81 18.18 -1.83
N GLN A 212 33.36 18.22 -0.60
CA GLN A 212 32.78 17.57 0.57
C GLN A 212 31.53 18.32 1.05
N ALA A 213 31.58 19.65 1.13
CA ALA A 213 30.42 20.48 1.46
C ALA A 213 29.24 20.29 0.48
N LEU A 214 29.54 19.93 -0.77
CA LEU A 214 28.56 19.62 -1.81
C LEU A 214 28.10 18.14 -1.81
N GLY A 215 28.53 17.36 -0.82
CA GLY A 215 28.12 15.95 -0.63
C GLY A 215 28.65 15.02 -1.72
N CYS A 216 29.86 15.28 -2.22
CA CYS A 216 30.61 14.36 -3.07
C CYS A 216 31.68 13.65 -2.23
N ASP A 217 31.92 12.37 -2.52
CA ASP A 217 33.00 11.58 -1.89
C ASP A 217 34.21 11.42 -2.82
N LEU A 218 33.99 11.70 -4.11
CA LEU A 218 34.96 11.55 -5.18
C LEU A 218 35.06 12.83 -6.00
N VAL A 219 36.23 13.08 -6.58
CA VAL A 219 36.48 14.15 -7.54
C VAL A 219 37.01 13.58 -8.85
N TRP A 220 36.60 14.16 -9.97
CA TRP A 220 37.12 13.82 -11.29
C TRP A 220 38.44 14.54 -11.54
N ARG A 221 39.53 13.80 -11.66
CA ARG A 221 40.86 14.34 -11.95
C ARG A 221 41.58 13.44 -12.94
N ASN A 222 42.22 14.03 -13.95
CA ASN A 222 43.06 13.32 -14.92
C ASN A 222 42.38 12.09 -15.58
N GLY A 223 41.08 12.19 -15.86
CA GLY A 223 40.33 11.10 -16.50
C GLY A 223 39.90 9.97 -15.57
N ALA A 224 39.99 10.15 -14.25
CA ALA A 224 39.60 9.16 -13.27
C ALA A 224 38.81 9.78 -12.09
N ALA A 225 37.97 8.96 -11.46
CA ALA A 225 37.34 9.28 -10.18
C ALA A 225 38.32 8.94 -9.06
N VAL A 226 38.70 9.93 -8.26
CA VAL A 226 39.63 9.76 -7.13
C VAL A 226 38.97 10.21 -5.81
N PRO A 227 39.28 9.58 -4.66
CA PRO A 227 38.88 10.08 -3.34
C PRO A 227 39.24 11.54 -3.17
N ILE A 228 38.38 12.29 -2.48
CA ILE A 228 38.75 13.62 -2.02
C ILE A 228 39.81 13.41 -0.94
N ASP A 229 41.03 13.91 -1.19
CA ASP A 229 42.12 13.82 -0.24
C ASP A 229 41.70 14.53 1.06
N GLY A 230 41.44 13.74 2.11
CA GLY A 230 41.14 14.26 3.43
C GLY A 230 42.43 14.69 4.13
N GLU A 231 42.57 15.97 4.45
CA GLU A 231 43.23 16.28 5.72
C GLU A 231 42.36 15.66 6.81
N SER A 232 42.90 14.65 7.49
CA SER A 232 42.30 14.10 8.70
C SER A 232 42.09 15.23 9.69
N ARG A 233 40.85 15.46 10.12
CA ARG A 233 40.55 16.19 11.35
C ARG A 233 40.08 15.22 12.41
#